data_AF-A0A936AES6-F1
#
_entry.id   AF-A0A936AES6-F1
#
_cell.length_a   1.000
_cell.length_b   1.000
_cell.length_c   1.000
_cell.angle_alpha   90.00
_cell.angle_beta   90.00
_cell.angle_gamma   90.00
#
_symmetry.space_group_name_H-M   'P 1'
#
loop_
_entity.id
_entity.type
_entity.pdbx_description
1 polymer ?
#
loop_
_entity_poly.entity_id
_entity_poly.type
_entity_poly.pdbx_seq_one_letter_code
_entity_poly.pdbx_strand_id
1 'polypeptide(L)' 'MPNSIDQSHITAAYVDGILKIHLPKLEQFEEKVSKEIKIA' A
#
# COMPACT_ATOMS: atom_id res chain seq x y z
N MET A 1 -5.21 1.35 -12.92
CA MET A 1 -4.65 1.00 -11.60
C MET A 1 -5.61 1.45 -10.51
N PRO A 2 -5.67 0.77 -9.35
CA PRO A 2 -6.38 1.27 -8.18
C PRO A 2 -5.82 2.63 -7.74
N ASN A 3 -6.69 3.49 -7.21
CA ASN A 3 -6.29 4.81 -6.70
C ASN A 3 -5.39 4.75 -5.46
N SER A 4 -5.27 3.58 -4.83
CA SER A 4 -4.42 3.35 -3.67
C SER A 4 -2.96 3.05 -4.02
N ILE A 5 -2.60 3.00 -5.31
CA ILE A 5 -1.25 2.70 -5.76
C ILE A 5 -0.51 3.99 -6.12
N ASP A 6 0.69 4.13 -5.58
CA ASP A 6 1.62 5.18 -5.97
C ASP A 6 2.23 4.82 -7.33
N GLN A 7 1.74 5.47 -8.38
CA GLN A 7 2.16 5.19 -9.75
C GLN A 7 3.58 5.68 -10.05
N SER A 8 4.09 6.67 -9.30
CA SER A 8 5.41 7.25 -9.53
C SER A 8 6.55 6.31 -9.11
N HIS A 9 6.24 5.32 -8.27
CA HIS A 9 7.23 4.39 -7.69
C HIS A 9 7.01 2.93 -8.10
N ILE A 10 6.26 2.68 -9.17
CA ILE A 10 6.13 1.33 -9.74
C ILE A 10 7.49 0.90 -10.29
N THR A 11 7.96 -0.28 -9.88
CA THR A 11 9.20 -0.88 -10.39
C THR A 11 8.96 -2.29 -10.92
N ALA A 12 9.75 -2.70 -11.90
CA ALA A 12 9.70 -4.04 -12.46
C ALA A 12 11.11 -4.61 -12.58
N ALA A 13 11.26 -5.89 -12.29
CA ALA A 13 12.51 -6.62 -12.42
C ALA A 13 12.26 -8.02 -12.98
N TYR A 14 13.11 -8.45 -13.90
CA TYR A 14 13.08 -9.81 -14.46
C TYR A 14 14.24 -10.61 -13.87
N VAL A 15 13.92 -11.61 -13.06
CA VAL A 15 14.91 -12.40 -12.30
C VAL A 15 14.47 -13.86 -12.33
N ASP A 16 15.39 -14.77 -12.68
CA ASP A 16 15.17 -16.23 -12.72
C ASP A 16 13.99 -16.67 -13.61
N GLY A 17 13.78 -15.98 -14.73
CA GLY A 17 12.68 -16.29 -15.64
C GLY A 17 11.31 -15.74 -15.20
N ILE A 18 11.26 -14.99 -14.10
CA ILE A 18 10.03 -14.43 -13.52
C ILE A 18 10.06 -12.91 -13.58
N LEU A 19 9.00 -12.32 -14.15
CA LEU A 19 8.76 -10.88 -14.10
C LEU A 19 8.11 -10.53 -12.75
N LYS A 20 8.85 -9.81 -11.91
CA LYS A 20 8.38 -9.26 -10.63
C LYS A 20 8.00 -7.80 -10.82
N ILE A 21 6.80 -7.44 -10.36
CA ILE A 21 6.28 -6.07 -10.40
C ILE A 21 6.02 -5.62 -8.95
N HIS A 22 6.62 -4.52 -8.54
CA HIS A 22 6.35 -3.89 -7.25
C HIS A 22 5.36 -2.73 -7.43
N LEU A 23 4.23 -2.82 -6.74
CA LEU A 23 3.17 -1.81 -6.74
C LEU A 23 3.05 -1.20 -5.34
N PRO A 24 3.76 -0.09 -5.06
CA PRO A 24 3.72 0.55 -3.76
C PRO A 24 2.34 1.17 -3.51
N LYS A 25 1.88 1.09 -2.27
CA LYS A 25 0.64 1.74 -1.84
C LYS A 25 0.93 3.20 -1.50
N LEU A 26 -0.02 4.09 -1.76
CA LEU A 26 0.01 5.44 -1.21
C LEU A 26 -0.03 5.36 0.31
N GLU A 27 0.83 6.11 0.99
CA GLU A 27 0.77 6.25 2.44
C GLU A 27 -0.54 6.92 2.82
N GLN A 28 -1.49 6.12 3.30
CA GLN A 28 -2.66 6.62 4.00
C GLN A 28 -2.22 6.84 5.45
N PHE A 29 -2.15 8.10 5.87
CA PHE A 29 -2.15 8.44 7.28
C PHE A 29 -3.46 7.92 7.87
N GLU A 30 -3.48 6.65 8.30
CA GLU A 30 -4.50 6.18 9.24
C GLU A 30 -4.19 6.88 10.56
N GLU A 31 -4.78 8.07 10.74
CA GLU A 31 -4.96 8.63 12.06
C GLU A 31 -5.63 7.53 12.88
N LYS A 32 -4.89 6.93 13.81
CA LYS A 32 -5.43 5.90 14.72
C LYS A 32 -6.55 6.56 15.51
N VAL A 33 -7.78 6.44 15.02
CA VAL A 33 -8.95 6.90 15.75
C VAL A 33 -8.98 6.10 17.03
N SER A 34 -8.62 6.75 18.15
CA SER A 34 -8.68 6.16 19.48
C SER A 34 -10.12 5.72 19.70
N LYS A 35 -10.37 4.41 19.63
CA LYS A 35 -11.69 3.87 19.92
C LYS A 35 -11.94 4.05 21.42
N GLU A 36 -12.74 5.05 21.79
CA GLU A 36 -13.29 5.13 23.14
C GLU A 36 -14.23 3.94 23.35
N ILE A 37 -13.81 2.98 24.18
CA ILE A 37 -14.64 1.86 24.58
C ILE A 37 -15.54 2.34 25.71
N LYS A 38 -16.85 2.48 25.45
CA LYS A 38 -17.84 2.68 26.51
C LYS A 38 -18.12 1.35 27.19
N ILE A 39 -17.77 1.25 28.47
CA ILE A 39 -18.19 0.15 29.35
C ILE A 39 -19.61 0.46 29.81
N ALA A 40 -20.55 -0.45 29.56
CA ALA A 40 -21.96 -0.37 29.98
C ALA A 40 -22.16 -1.04 31.34
#